data_AF-A0A6I3H1R8-F1
#
_entry.id   AF-A0A6I3H1R8-F1
#
_cell.length_a   1.000
_cell.length_b   1.000
_cell.length_c   1.000
_cell.angle_alpha   90.00
_cell.angle_beta   90.00
_cell.angle_gamma   90.00
#
_symmetry.space_group_name_H-M   'P 1'
#
loop_
_entity.id
_entity.type
_entity.pdbx_description
1 polymer ?
#
loop_
_entity_poly.entity_id
_entity_poly.type
_entity_poly.pdbx_seq_one_letter_code
_entity_poly.pdbx_strand_id
1 'polypeptide(L)'
;MSVYVAEEFSPEEADVLRRYFTNLYGPVFALVNLPEVVKGALFARYSRSPKSLRRLFLDEFVGELDISGDDSIDATIGLRRAEELYDKVFFEYGDDSVAQLGGVHLACEQASNLLTKVLEWGRLMAYLEQSTRYISYDARIGGRYRFYRPPEVLQSSLGTRYVGDMDRIFDTYAELLPIVIDDIKERIP
;
A
#
# COMPACT_ATOMS: atom_id res chain seq x y z
N MET A 1 3.90 -41.65 1.05
CA MET A 1 4.79 -41.04 2.06
C MET A 1 4.91 -39.57 1.72
N SER A 2 4.59 -38.67 2.65
CA SER A 2 4.88 -37.24 2.44
C SER A 2 6.39 -37.08 2.36
N VAL A 3 6.86 -36.32 1.37
CA VAL A 3 8.29 -36.15 1.05
C VAL A 3 8.98 -35.16 2.00
N TYR A 4 8.28 -34.68 3.03
CA TYR A 4 8.73 -33.66 3.97
C TYR A 4 8.42 -34.06 5.41
N VAL A 5 9.24 -33.56 6.34
CA VAL A 5 9.07 -33.75 7.78
C VAL A 5 8.05 -32.72 8.27
N ALA A 6 6.92 -33.20 8.78
CA ALA A 6 5.96 -32.36 9.47
C ALA A 6 6.43 -32.15 10.92
N GLU A 7 6.44 -30.90 11.36
CA GLU A 7 6.69 -30.59 12.76
C GLU A 7 5.44 -30.85 13.59
N GLU A 8 5.63 -31.40 14.79
CA GLU A 8 4.54 -31.64 15.73
C GLU A 8 4.37 -30.42 16.66
N PHE A 9 3.11 -30.08 16.92
CA PHE A 9 2.71 -28.98 17.79
C PHE A 9 1.75 -29.50 18.84
N SER A 10 1.82 -28.96 20.06
CA SER A 10 0.80 -29.24 21.08
C SER A 10 -0.57 -28.68 20.65
N PRO A 11 -1.68 -29.14 21.25
CA PRO A 11 -3.00 -28.56 21.00
C PRO A 11 -3.02 -27.04 21.20
N GLU A 12 -2.37 -26.55 22.25
CA GLU A 12 -2.28 -25.13 22.61
C GLU A 12 -1.44 -24.35 21.60
N GLU A 13 -0.29 -24.89 21.18
CA GLU A 13 0.54 -24.29 20.14
C GLU A 13 -0.21 -24.21 18.81
N ALA A 14 -0.93 -25.28 18.46
CA ALA A 14 -1.71 -25.33 17.23
C ALA A 14 -2.86 -24.31 17.25
N ASP A 15 -3.52 -24.10 18.39
CA ASP A 15 -4.58 -23.09 18.54
C ASP A 15 -4.09 -21.66 18.32
N VAL A 16 -2.87 -21.34 18.78
CA VAL A 16 -2.24 -20.05 18.48
C VAL A 16 -1.88 -19.96 17.00
N LEU A 17 -1.21 -20.97 16.45
CA LEU A 17 -0.73 -20.95 15.07
C LEU A 17 -1.86 -20.88 14.05
N ARG A 18 -3.03 -21.48 14.30
CA ARG A 18 -4.19 -21.45 13.39
C ARG A 18 -4.69 -20.03 13.08
N ARG A 19 -4.41 -19.07 13.96
CA ARG A 19 -4.80 -17.65 13.77
C ARG A 19 -3.94 -16.95 12.72
N TYR A 20 -2.69 -17.41 12.56
CA TYR A 20 -1.67 -16.70 11.80
C TYR A 20 -1.10 -17.48 10.62
N PHE A 21 -1.39 -18.77 10.50
CA PHE A 21 -0.85 -19.64 9.44
C PHE A 21 -1.98 -20.41 8.75
N THR A 22 -2.03 -20.36 7.41
CA THR A 22 -3.08 -21.06 6.64
C THR A 22 -2.97 -22.58 6.67
N ASN A 23 -1.80 -23.13 7.00
CA ASN A 23 -1.56 -24.55 7.15
C ASN A 23 -0.47 -24.76 8.21
N LEU A 24 -0.62 -25.77 9.07
CA LEU A 24 0.35 -26.09 10.13
C LEU A 24 1.31 -27.23 9.78
N TYR A 25 0.86 -28.16 8.93
CA TYR A 25 1.52 -29.45 8.75
C TYR A 25 2.18 -29.58 7.38
N GLY A 26 1.67 -28.84 6.39
CA GLY A 26 2.21 -28.79 5.04
C GLY A 26 3.43 -27.87 4.90
N PRO A 27 4.27 -28.08 3.87
CA PRO A 27 5.50 -27.32 3.63
C PRO A 27 5.22 -25.96 2.96
N VAL A 28 4.01 -25.76 2.42
CA VAL A 28 3.57 -24.51 1.79
C VAL A 28 2.39 -23.95 2.56
N PHE A 29 2.50 -22.70 2.95
CA PHE A 29 1.52 -22.00 3.77
C PHE A 29 1.72 -20.48 3.62
N ALA A 30 0.73 -19.71 4.04
CA ALA A 30 0.78 -18.25 4.07
C ALA A 30 0.64 -17.76 5.51
N LEU A 31 1.27 -16.61 5.79
CA LEU A 31 1.02 -15.84 7.01
C LEU A 31 -0.24 -14.99 6.81
N VAL A 32 -1.16 -15.04 7.77
CA VAL A 32 -2.40 -14.27 7.80
C VAL A 32 -2.51 -13.55 9.14
N ASN A 33 -3.30 -12.48 9.20
CA ASN A 33 -3.64 -11.77 10.45
C ASN A 33 -2.44 -11.31 11.32
N LEU A 34 -1.24 -11.21 10.74
CA LEU A 34 -0.06 -10.63 11.38
C LEU A 34 0.18 -9.21 10.84
N PRO A 35 0.59 -8.25 11.69
CA PRO A 35 1.07 -6.96 11.21
C PRO A 35 2.26 -7.12 10.25
N GLU A 36 2.36 -6.28 9.21
CA GLU A 36 3.43 -6.37 8.20
C GLU A 36 4.84 -6.26 8.82
N VAL A 37 5.01 -5.37 9.81
CA VAL A 37 6.27 -5.21 10.55
C VAL A 37 6.69 -6.51 11.23
N VAL A 38 5.74 -7.25 11.81
CA VAL A 38 5.98 -8.55 12.46
C VAL A 38 6.35 -9.62 11.42
N LYS A 39 5.68 -9.64 10.26
CA LYS A 39 6.05 -10.56 9.17
C LYS A 39 7.48 -10.30 8.69
N GLY A 40 7.84 -9.03 8.48
CA GLY A 40 9.18 -8.62 8.07
C GLY A 40 10.25 -9.06 9.08
N ALA A 41 10.05 -8.76 10.37
CA ALA A 41 10.96 -9.16 11.43
C ALA A 41 11.07 -10.70 11.57
N LEU A 42 9.96 -11.43 11.44
CA LEU A 42 9.93 -12.89 11.50
C LEU A 42 10.74 -13.51 10.35
N PHE A 43 10.55 -13.06 9.11
CA PHE A 43 11.32 -13.56 7.97
C PHE A 43 12.81 -13.19 8.05
N ALA A 44 13.12 -11.98 8.53
CA ALA A 44 14.49 -11.56 8.78
C ALA A 44 15.19 -12.49 9.78
N ARG A 45 14.54 -12.79 10.92
CA ARG A 45 15.04 -13.75 11.93
C ARG A 45 15.11 -15.17 11.37
N TYR A 46 14.13 -15.58 10.57
CA TYR A 46 14.06 -16.91 9.97
C TYR A 46 15.21 -17.21 9.01
N SER A 47 15.65 -16.22 8.22
CA SER A 47 16.76 -16.38 7.28
C SER A 47 18.08 -16.83 7.93
N ARG A 48 18.20 -16.71 9.27
CA ARG A 48 19.40 -17.03 10.06
C ARG A 48 19.12 -17.99 11.21
N SER A 49 17.94 -18.61 11.24
CA SER A 49 17.55 -19.57 12.27
C SER A 49 17.49 -20.99 11.70
N PRO A 50 17.94 -22.01 12.43
CA PRO A 50 17.75 -23.40 12.04
C PRO A 50 16.32 -23.92 12.31
N LYS A 51 15.48 -23.13 13.01
CA LYS A 51 14.09 -23.51 13.36
C LYS A 51 13.16 -23.35 12.16
N SER A 52 12.03 -24.04 12.14
CA SER A 52 10.94 -23.73 11.22
C SER A 52 10.34 -22.35 11.51
N LEU A 53 9.68 -21.73 10.53
CA LEU A 53 9.05 -20.42 10.70
C LEU A 53 7.99 -20.43 11.82
N ARG A 54 7.22 -21.53 11.95
CA ARG A 54 6.18 -21.69 12.98
C ARG A 54 6.78 -21.83 14.37
N ARG A 55 7.85 -22.61 14.52
CA ARG A 55 8.56 -22.76 15.79
C ARG A 55 9.22 -21.47 16.22
N LEU A 56 9.89 -20.78 15.29
CA LEU A 56 10.47 -19.47 15.53
C LEU A 56 9.41 -18.47 16.01
N PHE A 57 8.25 -18.47 15.36
CA PHE A 57 7.14 -17.61 15.74
C PHE A 57 6.64 -17.91 17.18
N LEU A 58 6.40 -19.17 17.53
CA LEU A 58 5.99 -19.57 18.88
C LEU A 58 7.01 -19.15 19.94
N ASP A 59 8.30 -19.41 19.68
CA ASP A 59 9.36 -19.23 20.67
C ASP A 59 9.74 -17.76 20.88
N GLU A 60 9.72 -16.94 19.81
CA GLU A 60 10.31 -15.60 19.83
C GLU A 60 9.29 -14.46 19.60
N PHE A 61 8.11 -14.74 19.03
CA PHE A 61 7.18 -13.69 18.59
C PHE A 61 5.79 -13.74 19.25
N VAL A 62 5.28 -14.94 19.58
CA VAL A 62 3.92 -15.09 20.17
C VAL A 62 3.77 -14.33 21.49
N GLY A 63 4.77 -14.38 22.35
CA GLY A 63 4.74 -13.66 23.63
C GLY A 63 4.81 -12.13 23.49
N GLU A 64 5.18 -11.63 22.31
CA GLU A 64 5.27 -10.19 22.03
C GLU A 64 4.04 -9.65 21.30
N LEU A 65 3.23 -10.52 20.71
CA LEU A 65 1.92 -10.17 20.17
C LEU A 65 0.97 -9.93 21.35
N ASP A 66 0.55 -8.69 21.54
CA ASP A 66 -0.52 -8.39 22.48
C ASP A 66 -1.83 -8.95 21.91
N ILE A 67 -2.21 -10.14 22.39
CA ILE A 67 -3.44 -10.85 22.00
C ILE A 67 -4.69 -10.30 22.70
N SER A 68 -4.56 -9.23 23.49
CA SER A 68 -5.67 -8.59 24.19
C SER A 68 -6.41 -7.59 23.29
N GLY A 69 -7.32 -8.09 22.45
CA GLY A 69 -8.26 -7.22 21.71
C GLY A 69 -8.74 -7.70 20.33
N ASP A 70 -8.47 -8.94 19.94
CA ASP A 70 -8.72 -9.45 18.57
C ASP A 70 -10.20 -9.84 18.31
N ASP A 71 -11.14 -8.95 18.63
CA ASP A 71 -12.54 -9.02 18.15
C ASP A 71 -12.82 -8.03 17.00
N SER A 72 -11.81 -7.26 16.57
CA SER A 72 -11.92 -6.40 15.40
C SER A 72 -10.59 -6.31 14.65
N ILE A 73 -10.67 -6.15 13.33
CA ILE A 73 -9.61 -6.19 12.29
C ILE A 73 -8.51 -5.10 12.47
N ASP A 74 -8.39 -4.49 13.65
CA ASP A 74 -7.49 -3.38 13.92
C ASP A 74 -6.42 -3.78 14.94
N ALA A 75 -5.34 -4.38 14.44
CA ALA A 75 -4.14 -4.73 15.19
C ALA A 75 -3.27 -3.49 15.49
N THR A 76 -3.87 -2.44 16.06
CA THR A 76 -3.16 -1.21 16.47
C THR A 76 -2.47 -1.36 17.83
N ILE A 77 -2.70 -2.46 18.55
CA ILE A 77 -2.12 -2.72 19.87
C ILE A 77 -1.00 -3.77 19.71
N GLY A 78 0.24 -3.31 19.84
CA GLY A 78 1.47 -4.11 19.62
C GLY A 78 2.55 -3.38 18.80
N LEU A 79 2.21 -2.27 18.15
CA LEU A 79 3.07 -1.53 17.22
C LEU A 79 4.43 -1.14 17.83
N ARG A 80 4.43 -0.56 19.04
CA ARG A 80 5.67 -0.04 19.68
C ARG A 80 6.72 -1.12 19.94
N ARG A 81 6.27 -2.35 20.25
CA ARG A 81 7.16 -3.47 20.54
C ARG A 81 7.59 -4.20 19.27
N ALA A 82 6.70 -4.29 18.28
CA ALA A 82 7.05 -4.72 16.94
C ALA A 82 8.06 -3.78 16.27
N GLU A 83 7.97 -2.46 16.53
CA GLU A 83 8.94 -1.45 16.11
C GLU A 83 10.29 -1.66 16.83
N GLU A 84 10.32 -1.86 18.14
CA GLU A 84 11.56 -2.18 18.88
C GLU A 84 12.23 -3.47 18.37
N LEU A 85 11.43 -4.49 18.04
CA LEU A 85 11.90 -5.75 17.46
C LEU A 85 12.42 -5.53 16.02
N TYR A 86 11.68 -4.76 15.22
CA TYR A 86 12.07 -4.39 13.86
C TYR A 86 13.36 -3.59 13.87
N ASP A 87 13.48 -2.55 14.69
CA ASP A 87 14.67 -1.72 14.84
C ASP A 87 15.88 -2.57 15.23
N LYS A 88 15.75 -3.45 16.22
CA LYS A 88 16.86 -4.35 16.61
C LYS A 88 17.31 -5.25 15.47
N VAL A 89 16.38 -5.77 14.67
CA VAL A 89 16.66 -6.66 13.54
C VAL A 89 17.20 -5.89 12.33
N PHE A 90 16.73 -4.67 12.09
CA PHE A 90 17.10 -3.80 10.97
C PHE A 90 18.46 -3.14 11.19
N PHE A 91 18.73 -2.65 12.40
CA PHE A 91 19.96 -1.94 12.75
C PHE A 91 21.19 -2.85 12.79
N GLU A 92 21.04 -4.13 13.13
CA GLU A 92 22.20 -4.99 13.30
C GLU A 92 22.85 -5.41 11.97
N TYR A 93 22.20 -5.33 10.79
CA TYR A 93 22.75 -6.00 9.59
C TYR A 93 22.52 -5.38 8.20
N GLY A 94 21.85 -4.24 8.04
CA GLY A 94 21.80 -3.53 6.74
C GLY A 94 21.19 -4.33 5.58
N ASP A 95 20.13 -5.09 5.87
CA ASP A 95 19.53 -6.04 4.93
C ASP A 95 18.35 -5.40 4.16
N ASP A 96 18.65 -4.76 3.03
CA ASP A 96 17.65 -4.12 2.17
C ASP A 96 16.54 -5.09 1.69
N SER A 97 16.81 -6.40 1.67
CA SER A 97 15.83 -7.40 1.26
C SER A 97 14.71 -7.59 2.29
N VAL A 98 14.99 -7.32 3.57
CA VAL A 98 13.99 -7.33 4.65
C VAL A 98 13.07 -6.11 4.54
N ALA A 99 13.62 -4.94 4.19
CA ALA A 99 12.84 -3.72 4.00
C ALA A 99 11.76 -3.89 2.92
N GLN A 100 12.04 -4.70 1.89
CA GLN A 100 11.10 -4.99 0.80
C GLN A 100 9.89 -5.83 1.21
N LEU A 101 9.92 -6.47 2.38
CA LEU A 101 8.77 -7.20 2.92
C LEU A 101 7.72 -6.26 3.51
N GLY A 102 8.08 -5.01 3.82
CA GLY A 102 7.15 -3.97 4.24
C GLY A 102 6.50 -3.30 3.03
N GLY A 103 5.16 -3.27 3.00
CA GLY A 103 4.39 -2.50 2.04
C GLY A 103 3.70 -1.31 2.70
N VAL A 104 3.42 -0.27 1.92
CA VAL A 104 2.57 0.85 2.34
C VAL A 104 1.56 1.17 1.25
N HIS A 105 0.34 1.52 1.65
CA HIS A 105 -0.67 2.09 0.76
C HIS A 105 -0.56 3.61 0.80
N LEU A 106 -0.15 4.21 -0.32
CA LEU A 106 0.05 5.67 -0.43
C LEU A 106 -1.07 6.29 -1.27
N ALA A 107 -1.80 7.23 -0.68
CA ALA A 107 -2.75 8.07 -1.39
C ALA A 107 -2.06 9.39 -1.79
N CYS A 108 -1.95 9.64 -3.10
CA CYS A 108 -1.39 10.87 -3.64
C CYS A 108 -2.51 11.76 -4.18
N GLU A 109 -3.06 12.64 -3.35
CA GLU A 109 -4.13 13.55 -3.74
C GLU A 109 -3.60 14.86 -4.34
N GLN A 110 -4.38 15.47 -5.24
CA GLN A 110 -4.03 16.74 -5.89
C GLN A 110 -2.69 16.69 -6.66
N ALA A 111 -2.23 15.49 -7.04
CA ALA A 111 -1.10 15.29 -7.92
C ALA A 111 -1.43 15.75 -9.34
N SER A 112 -0.47 16.40 -10.01
CA SER A 112 -0.61 16.75 -11.43
C SER A 112 -0.45 15.50 -12.30
N ASN A 113 -1.02 15.50 -13.50
CA ASN A 113 -0.82 14.41 -14.47
C ASN A 113 0.66 14.16 -14.77
N LEU A 114 1.53 15.18 -14.67
CA LEU A 114 2.97 14.98 -14.83
C LEU A 114 3.56 14.23 -13.65
N LEU A 115 3.18 14.59 -12.42
CA LEU A 115 3.64 13.91 -11.21
C LEU A 115 3.17 12.45 -11.20
N THR A 116 1.92 12.16 -11.61
CA THR A 116 1.44 10.78 -11.65
C THR A 116 2.29 9.93 -12.60
N LYS A 117 2.72 10.43 -13.76
CA LYS A 117 3.64 9.68 -14.64
C LYS A 117 5.03 9.48 -14.07
N VAL A 118 5.54 10.40 -13.23
CA VAL A 118 6.80 10.18 -12.51
C VAL A 118 6.64 9.07 -11.47
N LEU A 119 5.55 9.08 -10.70
CA LEU A 119 5.24 8.06 -9.71
C LEU A 119 5.07 6.67 -10.35
N GLU A 120 4.33 6.62 -11.46
CA GLU A 120 3.97 5.38 -12.18
C GLU A 120 5.11 4.81 -13.02
N TRP A 121 6.22 5.53 -13.18
CA TRP A 121 7.37 5.03 -13.94
C TRP A 121 8.04 3.84 -13.24
N GLY A 122 8.01 3.81 -11.90
CA GLY A 122 8.56 2.71 -11.12
C GLY A 122 7.83 1.40 -11.39
N ARG A 123 8.53 0.26 -11.33
CA ARG A 123 7.90 -1.07 -11.50
C ARG A 123 7.78 -1.86 -10.18
N LEU A 124 8.03 -1.20 -9.05
CA LEU A 124 8.07 -1.80 -7.72
C LEU A 124 6.77 -1.58 -6.93
N MET A 125 5.76 -0.94 -7.52
CA MET A 125 4.48 -0.64 -6.88
C MET A 125 3.33 -1.06 -7.79
N ALA A 126 2.15 -1.23 -7.19
CA ALA A 126 0.89 -1.32 -7.91
C ALA A 126 0.22 0.05 -7.94
N TYR A 127 -0.30 0.46 -9.10
CA TYR A 127 -0.86 1.80 -9.31
C TYR A 127 -2.36 1.74 -9.58
N LEU A 128 -3.08 2.72 -9.03
CA LEU A 128 -4.48 2.99 -9.34
C LEU A 128 -4.69 4.50 -9.42
N GLU A 129 -4.91 5.02 -10.63
CA GLU A 129 -5.14 6.43 -10.92
C GLU A 129 -6.63 6.69 -11.16
N GLN A 130 -7.10 7.90 -10.82
CA GLN A 130 -8.42 8.35 -11.26
C GLN A 130 -8.48 8.37 -12.79
N SER A 131 -9.43 7.62 -13.35
CA SER A 131 -9.56 7.50 -14.80
C SER A 131 -10.35 8.66 -15.38
N THR A 132 -9.71 9.45 -16.24
CA THR A 132 -10.37 10.52 -17.03
C THR A 132 -11.41 9.99 -18.01
N ARG A 133 -11.49 8.67 -18.21
CA ARG A 133 -12.56 8.04 -19.00
C ARG A 133 -13.90 7.95 -18.25
N TYR A 134 -13.86 7.98 -16.93
CA TYR A 134 -15.04 7.84 -16.07
C TYR A 134 -15.30 9.07 -15.21
N ILE A 135 -14.28 9.87 -14.94
CA ILE A 135 -14.36 11.07 -14.11
C ILE A 135 -14.01 12.29 -14.95
N SER A 136 -14.95 13.21 -15.04
CA SER A 136 -14.74 14.51 -15.68
C SER A 136 -13.93 15.45 -14.78
N TYR A 137 -12.98 16.19 -15.37
CA TYR A 137 -12.10 17.11 -14.64
C TYR A 137 -12.56 18.58 -14.79
N ASP A 138 -13.86 18.79 -14.93
CA ASP A 138 -14.56 20.06 -15.15
C ASP A 138 -15.10 20.71 -13.86
N ALA A 139 -14.93 20.06 -12.71
CA ALA A 139 -15.33 20.63 -11.44
C ALA A 139 -14.35 21.71 -10.95
N ARG A 140 -14.91 22.85 -10.50
CA ARG A 140 -14.17 23.90 -9.79
C ARG A 140 -14.19 23.63 -8.28
N ILE A 141 -13.05 23.30 -7.70
CA ILE A 141 -12.91 23.07 -6.25
C ILE A 141 -12.35 24.34 -5.61
N GLY A 142 -13.03 24.87 -4.59
CA GLY A 142 -12.66 26.17 -4.00
C GLY A 142 -12.68 27.32 -5.01
N GLY A 143 -13.60 27.25 -5.98
CA GLY A 143 -13.78 28.25 -7.04
C GLY A 143 -12.79 28.16 -8.20
N ARG A 144 -11.90 27.16 -8.24
CA ARG A 144 -10.81 27.07 -9.24
C ARG A 144 -10.74 25.71 -9.91
N TYR A 145 -10.31 25.69 -11.17
CA TYR A 145 -9.92 24.45 -11.83
C TYR A 145 -8.63 23.88 -11.25
N ARG A 146 -8.55 22.56 -11.27
CA ARG A 146 -7.43 21.77 -10.78
C ARG A 146 -6.37 21.63 -11.87
N PHE A 147 -5.55 22.65 -12.01
CA PHE A 147 -4.28 22.56 -12.73
C PHE A 147 -3.12 23.06 -11.85
N TYR A 148 -1.94 22.50 -12.09
CA TYR A 148 -0.73 22.90 -11.40
C TYR A 148 -0.35 24.34 -11.77
N ARG A 149 0.09 25.14 -10.81
CA ARG A 149 0.47 26.54 -11.02
C ARG A 149 1.94 26.72 -10.63
N PRO A 150 2.87 26.66 -11.60
CA PRO A 150 4.31 26.77 -11.29
C PRO A 150 4.62 28.14 -10.69
N PRO A 151 5.23 28.23 -9.48
CA PRO A 151 5.52 29.51 -8.84
C PRO A 151 6.33 30.47 -9.71
N GLU A 152 7.33 29.95 -10.41
CA GLU A 152 8.20 30.66 -11.35
C GLU A 152 7.43 31.27 -12.53
N VAL A 153 6.40 30.60 -13.04
CA VAL A 153 5.53 31.15 -14.09
C VAL A 153 4.60 32.21 -13.50
N LEU A 154 4.01 31.95 -12.33
CA LEU A 154 3.09 32.88 -11.67
C LEU A 154 3.75 34.21 -11.28
N GLN A 155 5.02 34.17 -10.86
CA GLN A 155 5.80 35.34 -10.47
C GLN A 155 6.39 36.09 -11.68
N SER A 156 6.32 35.51 -12.87
CA SER A 156 6.76 36.14 -14.11
C SER A 156 5.68 37.02 -14.73
N SER A 157 6.05 37.78 -15.76
CA SER A 157 5.09 38.54 -16.59
C SER A 157 4.06 37.68 -17.33
N LEU A 158 4.21 36.34 -17.33
CA LEU A 158 3.30 35.41 -17.99
C LEU A 158 2.23 34.84 -17.06
N GLY A 159 2.29 35.11 -15.74
CA GLY A 159 1.41 34.47 -14.75
C GLY A 159 -0.09 34.65 -15.02
N THR A 160 -0.53 35.88 -15.26
CA THR A 160 -1.95 36.16 -15.58
C THR A 160 -2.41 35.48 -16.85
N ARG A 161 -1.57 35.50 -17.89
CA ARG A 161 -1.87 34.84 -19.17
C ARG A 161 -1.98 33.33 -18.98
N TYR A 162 -1.04 32.72 -18.27
CA TYR A 162 -1.05 31.29 -17.97
C TYR A 162 -2.36 30.86 -17.31
N VAL A 163 -2.81 31.58 -16.27
CA VAL A 163 -4.06 31.26 -15.57
C VAL A 163 -5.27 31.42 -16.50
N GLY A 164 -5.35 32.52 -17.26
CA GLY A 164 -6.47 32.76 -18.17
C GLY A 164 -6.54 31.75 -19.32
N ASP A 165 -5.40 31.38 -19.91
CA ASP A 165 -5.32 30.38 -20.98
C ASP A 165 -5.72 28.99 -20.44
N MET A 166 -5.26 28.62 -19.24
CA MET A 166 -5.63 27.35 -18.60
C MET A 166 -7.12 27.31 -18.24
N ASP A 167 -7.67 28.36 -17.62
CA ASP A 167 -9.10 28.42 -17.29
C ASP A 167 -9.96 28.28 -18.56
N ARG A 168 -9.58 28.96 -19.65
CA ARG A 168 -10.26 28.84 -20.95
C ARG A 168 -10.24 27.42 -21.51
N ILE A 169 -9.13 26.69 -21.37
CA ILE A 169 -9.03 25.29 -21.82
C ILE A 169 -10.01 24.40 -21.03
N PHE A 170 -10.08 24.59 -19.71
CA PHE A 170 -11.01 23.83 -18.86
C PHE A 170 -12.47 24.18 -19.12
N ASP A 171 -12.80 25.46 -19.30
CA ASP A 171 -14.14 25.91 -19.67
C ASP A 171 -14.56 25.26 -21.00
N THR A 172 -13.67 25.29 -22.01
CA THR A 172 -13.90 24.64 -23.32
C THR A 172 -14.14 23.14 -23.17
N TYR A 173 -13.33 22.45 -22.36
CA TYR A 173 -13.52 21.03 -22.08
C TYR A 173 -14.88 20.75 -21.41
N ALA A 174 -15.25 21.54 -20.41
CA ALA A 174 -16.50 21.40 -19.68
C ALA A 174 -17.73 21.60 -20.58
N GLU A 175 -17.65 22.54 -21.53
CA GLU A 175 -18.71 22.80 -22.50
C GLU A 175 -18.84 21.68 -23.55
N LEU A 176 -17.70 21.17 -24.07
CA LEU A 176 -17.71 20.20 -25.16
C LEU A 176 -18.03 18.77 -24.71
N LEU A 177 -17.62 18.38 -23.50
CA LEU A 177 -17.77 17.02 -23.00
C LEU A 177 -19.23 16.48 -23.05
N PRO A 178 -20.25 17.18 -22.51
CA PRO A 178 -21.62 16.68 -22.56
C PRO A 178 -22.14 16.56 -24.00
N ILE A 179 -21.78 17.51 -24.88
CA ILE A 179 -22.18 17.50 -26.30
C ILE A 179 -21.66 16.23 -27.00
N VAL A 180 -20.38 15.91 -26.79
CA VAL A 180 -19.76 14.72 -27.39
C VAL A 180 -20.37 13.44 -26.82
N ILE A 181 -20.62 13.39 -25.50
CA ILE A 181 -21.23 12.23 -24.87
C ILE A 181 -22.63 11.97 -25.44
N ASP A 182 -23.45 13.02 -25.59
CA ASP A 182 -24.81 12.88 -26.08
C ASP A 182 -24.84 12.49 -27.57
N ASP A 183 -23.98 13.08 -28.42
CA ASP A 183 -23.84 12.66 -29.83
C ASP A 183 -23.42 11.18 -29.96
N ILE A 184 -22.51 10.70 -29.10
CA ILE A 184 -22.10 9.30 -29.10
C ILE A 184 -23.25 8.38 -28.68
N LYS A 185 -24.00 8.74 -27.63
CA LYS A 185 -25.17 7.95 -27.17
C LYS A 185 -26.26 7.85 -28.23
N GLU A 186 -26.48 8.93 -29.00
CA GLU A 186 -27.45 8.91 -30.09
C GLU A 186 -27.01 8.01 -31.26
N ARG A 187 -25.72 7.96 -31.55
CA ARG A 187 -25.15 7.18 -32.67
C ARG A 187 -24.91 5.70 -32.35
N ILE A 188 -24.61 5.39 -31.09
CA ILE A 188 -24.27 4.05 -30.60
C ILE A 188 -25.18 3.71 -29.42
N PRO A 189 -26.42 3.25 -29.69
CA PRO A 189 -27.37 2.86 -28.64
C PRO A 189 -26.99 1.57 -27.90
#